data_AF-A0A9Q0JPN9-F1
#
_entry.id   AF-A0A9Q0JPN9-F1
#
_cell.length_a   1.000
_cell.length_b   1.000
_cell.length_c   1.000
_cell.angle_alpha   90.00
_cell.angle_beta   90.00
_cell.angle_gamma   90.00
#
_symmetry.space_group_name_H-M   'P 1'
#
loop_
_entity.id
_entity.type
_entity.pdbx_description
1 polymer ?
#
loop_
_entity_poly.entity_id
_entity_poly.type
_entity_poly.pdbx_seq_one_letter_code
_entity_poly.pdbx_strand_id
1 'polypeptide(L)'
;MLPPEKNGEVPDVFFVTLKERKKGRKDIILIRLLCLCHNLYIIGYQTKGKWRISRKYLNVYYAKLGGTYHKTKSKREAEEDRITFPYDVGYVNLERFSGVERENMDLGKAAMSEAMEKLFNYHTKLEEDKSQAAKDEA
;
A
#
# COMPACT_ATOMS: atom_id res chain seq x y z
N MET A 1 -16.59 -19.03 -7.91
CA MET A 1 -15.40 -19.85 -7.58
C MET A 1 -14.16 -19.00 -7.88
N LEU A 2 -13.20 -18.88 -6.96
CA LEU A 2 -11.97 -18.12 -7.19
C LEU A 2 -11.04 -18.91 -8.13
N PRO A 3 -10.27 -18.24 -9.01
CA PRO A 3 -9.30 -18.93 -9.84
C PRO A 3 -8.21 -19.57 -8.96
N PRO A 4 -7.77 -20.80 -9.27
CA PRO A 4 -6.71 -21.45 -8.51
C PRO A 4 -5.39 -20.68 -8.67
N GLU A 5 -4.56 -20.71 -7.64
CA GLU A 5 -3.17 -20.25 -7.74
C GLU A 5 -2.39 -21.22 -8.64
N LYS A 6 -1.75 -20.69 -9.68
CA LYS A 6 -0.92 -21.50 -10.58
C LYS A 6 0.52 -21.44 -10.10
N ASN A 7 1.03 -22.59 -9.66
CA ASN A 7 2.41 -22.72 -9.20
C ASN A 7 3.40 -22.23 -10.27
N GLY A 8 4.24 -21.27 -9.92
CA GLY A 8 5.29 -20.73 -10.79
C GLY A 8 4.87 -19.58 -11.72
N GLU A 9 3.58 -19.24 -11.81
CA GLU A 9 3.10 -18.07 -12.55
C GLU A 9 2.96 -16.84 -11.63
N VAL A 10 3.14 -15.65 -12.18
CA VAL A 10 2.86 -14.40 -11.46
C VAL A 10 1.34 -14.31 -11.21
N PRO A 11 0.90 -14.19 -9.95
CA PRO A 11 -0.52 -14.08 -9.62
C PRO A 11 -1.23 -12.95 -10.38
N ASP A 12 -2.45 -13.23 -10.84
CA ASP A 12 -3.34 -12.19 -11.35
C ASP A 12 -3.85 -11.29 -10.22
N VAL A 13 -4.11 -10.03 -10.60
CA VAL A 13 -4.50 -8.97 -9.68
C VAL A 13 -5.68 -8.16 -10.22
N PHE A 14 -6.43 -7.57 -9.31
CA PHE A 14 -7.47 -6.59 -9.62
C PHE A 14 -7.37 -5.38 -8.69
N PHE A 15 -8.08 -4.30 -9.05
CA PHE A 15 -8.08 -3.07 -8.28
C PHE A 15 -9.42 -2.80 -7.63
N VAL A 16 -9.39 -2.36 -6.37
CA VAL A 16 -10.54 -1.75 -5.71
C VAL A 16 -10.26 -0.28 -5.50
N THR A 17 -11.09 0.59 -6.05
CA THR A 17 -10.94 2.04 -5.88
C THR A 17 -11.86 2.53 -4.79
N LEU A 18 -11.27 3.09 -3.74
CA LEU A 18 -11.95 3.76 -2.65
C LEU A 18 -11.90 5.26 -2.93
N LYS A 19 -13.08 5.90 -2.89
CA LYS A 19 -13.22 7.33 -3.13
C LYS A 19 -14.04 7.95 -2.02
N GLU A 20 -13.46 8.92 -1.34
CA GLU A 20 -14.15 9.70 -0.33
C GLU A 20 -14.02 11.20 -0.63
N ARG A 21 -15.15 11.91 -0.52
CA ARG A 21 -15.21 13.37 -0.60
C ARG A 21 -15.66 13.91 0.75
N LYS A 22 -14.79 14.65 1.43
CA LYS A 22 -15.14 15.28 2.71
C LYS A 22 -15.86 16.60 2.48
N LYS A 23 -16.96 16.81 3.21
CA LYS A 23 -17.70 18.09 3.20
C LYS A 23 -16.75 19.19 3.66
N GLY A 24 -16.58 20.23 2.84
CA GLY A 24 -15.68 21.36 3.14
C GLY A 24 -14.23 21.20 2.71
N ARG A 25 -13.79 20.05 2.17
CA ARG A 25 -12.48 19.91 1.50
C ARG A 25 -12.66 19.89 -0.02
N LYS A 26 -11.76 20.58 -0.73
CA LYS A 26 -11.68 20.48 -2.21
C LYS A 26 -11.05 19.16 -2.64
N ASP A 27 -10.23 18.56 -1.78
CA ASP A 27 -9.49 17.34 -2.08
C ASP A 27 -10.38 16.10 -1.99
N ILE A 28 -10.23 15.21 -2.98
CA ILE A 28 -10.83 13.89 -3.01
C ILE A 28 -9.78 12.90 -2.52
N ILE A 29 -10.12 12.14 -1.48
CA ILE A 29 -9.29 11.01 -1.05
C ILE A 29 -9.57 9.87 -2.02
N LEU A 30 -8.54 9.48 -2.76
CA LEU A 30 -8.58 8.39 -3.70
C LEU A 30 -7.49 7.38 -3.37
N ILE A 31 -7.90 6.14 -3.11
CA ILE A 31 -7.02 5.02 -2.80
C ILE A 31 -7.36 3.89 -3.76
N ARG A 32 -6.36 3.34 -4.45
CA ARG A 32 -6.53 2.12 -5.25
C ARG A 32 -5.85 0.97 -4.55
N LEU A 33 -6.62 0.03 -4.01
CA LEU A 33 -6.11 -1.20 -3.44
C LEU A 33 -5.74 -2.17 -4.56
N LEU A 34 -4.61 -2.86 -4.40
CA LEU A 34 -4.15 -3.94 -5.27
C LEU A 34 -4.44 -5.26 -4.57
N CYS A 35 -5.28 -6.08 -5.19
CA CYS A 35 -5.76 -7.34 -4.61
C CYS A 35 -5.41 -8.53 -5.50
N LEU A 36 -5.09 -9.67 -4.89
CA LEU A 36 -4.85 -10.93 -5.60
C LEU A 36 -6.18 -11.58 -6.04
N CYS A 37 -6.27 -12.02 -7.29
CA CYS A 37 -7.50 -12.62 -7.82
C CYS A 37 -7.86 -13.97 -7.17
N HIS A 38 -6.87 -14.75 -6.75
CA HIS A 38 -7.08 -16.13 -6.30
C HIS A 38 -7.48 -16.25 -4.81
N ASN A 39 -7.19 -15.24 -3.98
CA ASN A 39 -7.50 -15.26 -2.54
C ASN A 39 -7.99 -13.92 -1.98
N LEU A 40 -8.14 -12.89 -2.82
CA LEU A 40 -8.62 -11.55 -2.46
C LEU A 40 -7.74 -10.79 -1.46
N TYR A 41 -6.51 -11.25 -1.20
CA TYR A 41 -5.60 -10.54 -0.31
C TYR A 41 -5.22 -9.18 -0.87
N ILE A 42 -5.28 -8.16 -0.02
CA ILE A 42 -4.75 -6.84 -0.32
C ILE A 42 -3.24 -6.89 -0.15
N ILE A 43 -2.52 -6.71 -1.25
CA ILE A 43 -1.05 -6.78 -1.29
C ILE A 43 -0.41 -5.39 -1.41
N GLY A 44 -1.22 -4.36 -1.62
CA GLY A 44 -0.75 -2.99 -1.71
C GLY A 44 -1.85 -1.98 -1.97
N TYR A 45 -1.47 -0.71 -2.05
CA TYR A 45 -2.36 0.38 -2.42
C TYR A 45 -1.61 1.51 -3.14
N GLN A 46 -2.35 2.35 -3.86
CA GLN A 46 -1.87 3.58 -4.48
C GLN A 46 -2.61 4.79 -3.90
N THR A 47 -1.86 5.81 -3.53
CA THR A 47 -2.38 7.13 -3.12
C THR A 47 -1.52 8.23 -3.72
N LYS A 48 -2.13 9.33 -4.19
CA LYS A 48 -1.40 10.47 -4.81
C LYS A 48 -0.42 10.01 -5.92
N GLY A 49 -0.82 9.00 -6.70
CA GLY A 49 -0.01 8.42 -7.77
C GLY A 49 1.11 7.47 -7.32
N LYS A 50 1.41 7.36 -6.03
CA LYS A 50 2.51 6.54 -5.49
C LYS A 50 2.01 5.20 -4.99
N TRP A 51 2.68 4.12 -5.40
CA TRP A 51 2.39 2.75 -4.97
C TRP A 51 3.06 2.41 -3.63
N ARG A 52 2.38 1.59 -2.85
CA ARG A 52 2.86 0.93 -1.64
C ARG A 52 2.45 -0.54 -1.66
N ILE A 53 3.40 -1.46 -1.64
CA ILE A 53 3.26 -2.89 -1.92
C ILE A 53 3.99 -3.66 -0.83
N SER A 54 3.43 -4.77 -0.37
CA SER A 54 4.17 -5.67 0.53
C SER A 54 5.40 -6.23 -0.18
N ARG A 55 6.54 -6.27 0.54
CA ARG A 55 7.82 -6.74 -0.02
C ARG A 55 7.71 -8.13 -0.65
N LYS A 56 6.88 -9.01 -0.07
CA LYS A 56 6.60 -10.36 -0.56
C LYS A 56 5.98 -10.39 -1.96
N TYR A 57 5.30 -9.33 -2.38
CA TYR A 57 4.54 -9.25 -3.63
C TYR A 57 5.11 -8.22 -4.61
N LEU A 58 6.35 -7.79 -4.42
CA LEU A 58 7.02 -6.86 -5.35
C LEU A 58 7.12 -7.43 -6.77
N ASN A 59 7.43 -8.72 -6.91
CA ASN A 59 7.45 -9.40 -8.20
C ASN A 59 6.09 -9.29 -8.93
N VAL A 60 4.98 -9.41 -8.20
CA VAL A 60 3.62 -9.23 -8.74
C VAL A 60 3.42 -7.82 -9.24
N TYR A 61 3.81 -6.83 -8.44
CA TYR A 61 3.77 -5.42 -8.84
C TYR A 61 4.59 -5.16 -10.10
N TYR A 62 5.85 -5.60 -10.15
CA TYR A 62 6.71 -5.34 -11.31
C TYR A 62 6.21 -6.02 -12.59
N ALA A 63 5.76 -7.26 -12.48
CA ALA A 63 5.28 -8.01 -13.63
C ALA A 63 3.93 -7.51 -14.18
N LYS A 64 3.03 -7.01 -13.32
CA LYS A 64 1.69 -6.56 -13.74
C LYS A 64 1.60 -5.06 -13.99
N LEU A 65 2.40 -4.25 -13.28
CA LEU A 65 2.28 -2.79 -13.24
C LEU A 65 3.59 -2.05 -13.50
N GLY A 66 4.72 -2.75 -13.46
CA GLY A 66 6.07 -2.16 -13.53
C GLY A 66 6.61 -1.91 -14.93
N GLY A 67 5.75 -1.75 -15.95
CA GLY A 67 6.09 -1.72 -17.39
C GLY A 67 7.21 -0.76 -17.85
N THR A 68 7.75 0.08 -16.97
CA THR A 68 8.88 0.99 -17.24
C THR A 68 9.86 1.18 -16.07
N TYR A 69 9.66 0.54 -14.90
CA TYR A 69 10.46 0.84 -13.70
C TYR A 69 11.90 0.28 -13.78
N HIS A 70 12.13 -0.78 -14.55
CA HIS A 70 13.44 -1.42 -14.70
C HIS A 70 14.32 -0.84 -15.83
N LYS A 71 13.82 0.12 -16.62
CA LYS A 71 14.60 0.67 -17.74
C LYS A 71 15.43 1.91 -17.38
N THR A 72 15.21 2.53 -16.21
CA THR A 72 15.84 3.84 -15.91
C THR A 72 16.38 4.01 -14.49
N LYS A 73 16.18 3.05 -13.57
CA LYS A 73 16.69 3.16 -12.20
C LYS A 73 17.41 1.89 -11.73
N SER A 74 18.51 2.09 -11.02
CA SER A 74 19.33 1.01 -10.46
C SER A 74 18.57 0.23 -9.38
N LYS A 75 18.94 -1.04 -9.16
CA LYS A 75 18.36 -1.93 -8.15
C LYS A 75 18.31 -1.30 -6.74
N ARG A 76 19.29 -0.42 -6.43
CA ARG A 76 19.41 0.34 -5.19
C ARG A 76 18.39 1.48 -5.07
N GLU A 77 18.12 2.21 -6.14
CA GLU A 77 17.07 3.26 -6.15
C GLU A 77 15.66 2.66 -6.08
N ALA A 78 15.46 1.45 -6.58
CA ALA A 78 14.22 0.70 -6.43
C ALA A 78 14.00 0.19 -4.99
N GLU A 79 15.08 -0.02 -4.22
CA GLU A 79 15.06 -0.32 -2.78
C GLU A 79 14.89 0.95 -1.93
N GLU A 80 15.44 2.09 -2.35
CA GLU A 80 15.26 3.39 -1.68
C GLU A 80 13.90 4.04 -1.99
N ASP A 81 13.29 3.71 -3.13
CA ASP A 81 11.91 4.05 -3.40
C ASP A 81 11.02 3.26 -2.44
N ARG A 82 10.40 4.02 -1.54
CA ARG A 82 9.47 3.65 -0.45
C ARG A 82 8.22 2.92 -0.93
N ILE A 83 8.28 2.15 -2.01
CA ILE A 83 7.20 1.33 -2.53
C ILE A 83 6.88 0.23 -1.54
N THR A 84 7.77 -0.19 -0.63
CA THR A 84 7.44 -1.26 0.32
C THR A 84 6.93 -0.81 1.69
N PHE A 85 5.98 -1.56 2.25
CA PHE A 85 5.71 -1.50 3.69
C PHE A 85 6.84 -2.20 4.46
N PRO A 86 7.13 -1.78 5.71
CA PRO A 86 8.10 -2.46 6.57
C PRO A 86 7.55 -3.75 7.20
N TYR A 87 6.31 -4.14 6.89
CA TYR A 87 5.61 -5.30 7.45
C TYR A 87 4.97 -6.16 6.36
N ASP A 88 4.73 -7.43 6.68
CA ASP A 88 3.92 -8.36 5.88
C ASP A 88 2.41 -8.09 6.08
N VAL A 89 1.58 -8.46 5.12
CA VAL A 89 0.12 -8.19 5.09
C VAL A 89 -0.73 -9.27 5.77
N GLY A 90 -0.14 -10.33 6.30
CA GLY A 90 -0.86 -11.29 7.15
C GLY A 90 -1.35 -10.64 8.45
N TYR A 91 -2.56 -11.00 8.90
CA TYR A 91 -3.21 -10.39 10.07
C TYR A 91 -2.33 -10.34 11.32
N VAL A 92 -1.62 -11.43 11.65
CA VAL A 92 -0.70 -11.49 12.81
C VAL A 92 0.37 -10.39 12.75
N ASN A 93 0.92 -10.11 11.56
CA ASN A 93 1.93 -9.07 11.39
C ASN A 93 1.32 -7.67 11.41
N LEU A 94 0.11 -7.51 10.87
CA LEU A 94 -0.63 -6.25 10.92
C LEU A 94 -1.01 -5.88 12.36
N GLU A 95 -1.49 -6.84 13.16
CA GLU A 95 -1.84 -6.65 14.57
C GLU A 95 -0.61 -6.30 15.40
N ARG A 96 0.51 -6.99 15.15
CA ARG A 96 1.79 -6.67 15.80
C ARG A 96 2.27 -5.26 15.44
N PHE A 97 2.08 -4.83 14.20
CA PHE A 97 2.51 -3.51 13.74
C PHE A 97 1.57 -2.39 14.22
N SER A 98 0.26 -2.62 14.23
CA SER A 98 -0.73 -1.65 14.70
C SER A 98 -0.77 -1.53 16.22
N GLY A 99 -0.33 -2.58 16.94
CA GLY A 99 -0.49 -2.69 18.39
C GLY A 99 -1.93 -2.96 18.82
N VAL A 100 -2.81 -3.35 17.89
CA VAL A 100 -4.24 -3.56 18.11
C VAL A 100 -4.67 -4.87 17.45
N GLU A 101 -5.27 -5.77 18.23
CA GLU A 101 -5.90 -7.01 17.73
C GLU A 101 -7.10 -6.68 16.85
N ARG A 102 -7.30 -7.43 15.75
CA ARG A 102 -8.37 -7.13 14.79
C ARG A 102 -9.76 -7.20 15.41
N GLU A 103 -9.97 -8.03 16.43
CA GLU A 103 -11.22 -8.17 17.17
C GLU A 103 -11.60 -6.89 17.92
N ASN A 104 -10.61 -6.04 18.23
CA ASN A 104 -10.78 -4.79 18.95
C ASN A 104 -10.72 -3.56 18.02
N MET A 105 -10.59 -3.75 16.71
CA MET A 105 -10.61 -2.64 15.76
C MET A 105 -12.04 -2.15 15.52
N ASP A 106 -12.22 -0.83 15.59
CA ASP A 106 -13.46 -0.21 15.17
C ASP A 106 -13.74 -0.49 13.69
N LEU A 107 -14.99 -0.85 13.40
CA LEU A 107 -15.46 -1.14 12.04
C LEU A 107 -16.57 -0.17 11.62
N GLY A 108 -16.87 -0.18 10.33
CA GLY A 108 -17.92 0.64 9.73
C GLY A 108 -17.38 1.89 9.03
N LYS A 109 -18.31 2.73 8.57
CA LYS A 109 -18.00 3.83 7.65
C LYS A 109 -17.06 4.89 8.25
N ALA A 110 -17.22 5.20 9.53
CA ALA A 110 -16.38 6.17 10.23
C ALA A 110 -14.93 5.68 10.34
N ALA A 111 -14.72 4.46 10.84
CA ALA A 111 -13.41 3.84 10.92
C ALA A 111 -12.74 3.70 9.53
N MET A 112 -13.52 3.37 8.49
CA MET A 112 -13.01 3.32 7.12
C MET A 112 -12.55 4.69 6.60
N SER A 113 -13.31 5.77 6.88
CA SER A 113 -12.92 7.14 6.51
C SER A 113 -11.60 7.54 7.16
N GLU A 114 -11.44 7.24 8.45
CA GLU A 114 -10.21 7.51 9.19
C GLU A 114 -9.02 6.71 8.64
N ALA A 115 -9.22 5.42 8.36
CA ALA A 115 -8.19 4.58 7.75
C ALA A 115 -7.77 5.13 6.37
N MET A 116 -8.74 5.54 5.55
CA MET A 116 -8.46 6.16 4.25
C MET A 116 -7.65 7.45 4.38
N GLU A 117 -7.96 8.32 5.35
CA GLU A 117 -7.16 9.52 5.61
C GLU A 117 -5.74 9.20 6.04
N LYS A 118 -5.57 8.24 6.96
CA LYS A 118 -4.25 7.80 7.43
C LYS A 118 -3.41 7.28 6.26
N LEU A 119 -3.96 6.42 5.40
CA LEU A 119 -3.26 5.90 4.23
C LEU A 119 -2.93 7.00 3.21
N PHE A 120 -3.85 7.94 2.95
CA PHE A 120 -3.66 9.04 2.01
C PHE A 120 -2.57 10.04 2.44
N ASN A 121 -2.44 10.25 3.75
CA ASN A 121 -1.47 11.19 4.33
C ASN A 121 -0.17 10.53 4.77
N TYR A 122 -0.10 9.20 4.83
CA TYR A 122 1.10 8.45 5.20
C TYR A 122 2.35 8.88 4.41
N HIS A 123 2.15 9.24 3.14
CA HIS A 123 3.25 9.72 2.31
C HIS A 123 3.82 11.06 2.76
N THR A 124 2.97 12.01 3.15
CA THR A 124 3.40 13.33 3.61
C THR A 124 4.26 13.20 4.85
N LYS A 125 3.82 12.38 5.82
CA LYS A 125 4.58 12.10 7.04
C LYS A 125 5.94 11.46 6.75
N LEU A 126 6.01 10.49 5.84
CA LEU A 126 7.28 9.88 5.43
C LEU A 126 8.26 10.85 4.76
N GLU A 127 7.77 11.85 4.00
CA GLU A 127 8.64 12.90 3.45
C GLU A 127 9.14 13.85 4.55
N GLU A 128 8.26 14.28 5.45
CA GLU A 128 8.61 15.13 6.58
C GLU A 128 9.66 14.48 7.49
N ASP A 129 9.47 13.20 7.84
CA ASP A 129 10.40 12.44 8.67
C ASP A 129 11.80 12.33 8.03
N LYS A 130 11.89 12.18 6.70
CA LYS A 130 13.19 12.17 6.00
C LYS A 130 13.84 13.55 5.95
N SER A 131 13.05 14.61 5.72
CA SER A 131 13.56 15.97 5.72
C SER A 131 14.07 16.40 7.09
N GLN A 132 13.49 15.86 8.17
CA GLN A 132 13.97 16.10 9.53
C GLN A 132 15.23 15.30 9.84
N ALA A 133 15.28 14.00 9.54
CA ALA A 133 16.48 13.18 9.75
C ALA A 133 17.71 13.72 8.99
N ALA A 134 17.52 14.20 7.76
CA ALA A 134 18.60 14.80 6.97
C ALA A 134 19.12 16.14 7.55
N LYS A 135 18.34 16.82 8.39
CA LYS A 135 18.76 18.06 9.09
C LYS A 135 19.46 17.76 10.40
N ASP A 136 19.10 16.67 11.07
CA ASP A 136 19.70 16.26 12.34
C ASP A 136 21.09 15.61 12.13
N GLU A 137 21.39 15.16 10.90
CA GLU A 137 22.69 14.61 10.47
C GLU A 137 23.66 15.66 9.85
N ALA A 138 23.25 16.94 9.72
CA ALA A 138 24.02 18.03 9.10
C ALA A 138 24.49 19.06 10.13
#